data_AF-D5W852-F1
#
_entry.id   AF-D5W852-F1
#
_cell.length_a   1.000
_cell.length_b   1.000
_cell.length_c   1.000
_cell.angle_alpha   90.00
_cell.angle_beta   90.00
_cell.angle_gamma   90.00
#
_symmetry.space_group_name_H-M   'P 1'
#
loop_
_entity.id
_entity.type
_entity.pdbx_description
1 polymer ?
#
loop_
_entity_poly.entity_id
_entity_poly.type
_entity_poly.pdbx_seq_one_letter_code
_entity_poly.pdbx_strand_id
1 'polypeptide(L)'
;MVGAAALCVLPEPTMASKAGCVVFGVHGSDTASAGLRQIWTGRDTATLTQHGTTKLAEAMKASPDMANRIGLSVDMIVPFGFAGSIKAARAASVSMGRINLEMHEAKTLRGVGGHTMLKHVGRTEAQLWERLRLEPKREVVSSFVNIERAEWAISEVMRSNKTRIQAWTRSSIRHIPLDLVETIPGEIGYGLTRQTGKLTSMNRVVVVLKYETYNGMPYYILTAYLQRG
;
A
#
# COMPACT_ATOMS: atom_id res chain seq x y z
N MET A 1 -1.36 28.77 9.66
CA MET A 1 -0.27 29.13 10.59
C MET A 1 -0.85 29.82 11.84
N VAL A 2 -1.45 29.07 12.76
CA VAL A 2 -1.92 29.64 14.05
C VAL A 2 -1.44 28.81 15.24
N GLY A 3 -1.14 27.51 15.05
CA GLY A 3 -0.68 26.63 16.13
C GLY A 3 0.77 26.83 16.60
N ALA A 4 1.71 27.19 15.73
CA ALA A 4 3.13 27.31 16.10
C ALA A 4 3.42 28.57 16.93
N ALA A 5 2.71 29.67 16.67
CA ALA A 5 2.87 30.91 17.44
C ALA A 5 2.38 30.75 18.89
N ALA A 6 1.37 29.91 19.14
CA ALA A 6 0.83 29.66 20.48
C ALA A 6 1.85 29.01 21.42
N LEU A 7 2.72 28.13 20.91
CA LEU A 7 3.78 27.45 21.69
C LEU A 7 4.93 28.38 22.09
N CYS A 8 5.15 29.48 21.37
CA CYS A 8 6.21 30.46 21.64
C CYS A 8 5.90 31.42 22.81
N VAL A 9 4.64 31.50 23.23
CA VAL A 9 4.16 32.53 24.17
C VAL A 9 3.74 31.93 25.52
N LEU A 10 3.72 30.60 25.65
CA LEU A 10 3.41 29.92 26.91
C LEU A 10 4.56 30.09 27.93
N PRO A 11 4.30 30.65 29.13
CA PRO A 11 5.31 30.75 30.17
C PRO A 11 5.43 29.41 30.92
N GLU A 12 6.56 28.72 30.75
CA GLU A 12 6.91 27.51 31.51
C GLU A 12 8.38 27.52 31.96
N PRO A 13 8.72 26.97 33.15
CA PRO A 13 10.04 27.13 33.78
C PRO A 13 11.14 26.25 33.17
N THR A 14 10.81 25.35 32.24
CA THR A 14 11.72 24.31 31.74
C THR A 14 12.40 24.66 30.41
N MET A 15 12.11 25.83 29.82
CA MET A 15 12.68 26.33 28.55
C MET A 15 12.44 25.42 27.32
N ALA A 16 11.85 24.24 27.49
CA ALA A 16 11.56 23.26 26.45
C ALA A 16 10.57 23.77 25.40
N SER A 17 9.58 24.58 25.81
CA SER A 17 8.57 25.15 24.92
C SER A 17 9.16 26.18 23.96
N LYS A 18 10.14 26.97 24.39
CA LYS A 18 10.88 27.91 23.51
C LYS A 18 11.80 27.18 22.54
N ALA A 19 12.52 26.16 23.00
CA ALA A 19 13.36 25.33 22.14
C ALA A 19 12.52 24.58 21.09
N GLY A 20 11.38 24.03 21.50
CA GLY A 20 10.38 23.44 20.60
C GLY A 20 9.91 24.45 19.55
N CYS A 21 9.62 25.68 19.92
CA CYS A 21 9.15 26.69 18.97
C CYS A 21 10.22 27.08 17.93
N VAL A 22 11.51 27.15 18.29
CA VAL A 22 12.60 27.41 17.34
C VAL A 22 12.80 26.22 16.39
N VAL A 23 12.82 25.00 16.92
CA VAL A 23 12.95 23.77 16.13
C VAL A 23 11.77 23.63 15.16
N PHE A 24 10.53 23.69 15.65
CA PHE A 24 9.34 23.59 14.80
C PHE A 24 9.16 24.79 13.85
N GLY A 25 9.54 26.00 14.26
CA GLY A 25 9.45 27.21 13.44
C GLY A 25 10.40 27.20 12.24
N VAL A 26 11.63 26.71 12.43
CA VAL A 26 12.60 26.52 11.35
C VAL A 26 12.15 25.40 10.40
N HIS A 27 11.63 24.28 10.93
CA HIS A 27 11.17 23.15 10.12
C HIS A 27 9.89 23.43 9.31
N GLY A 28 8.97 24.25 9.83
CA GLY A 28 7.77 24.66 9.10
C GLY A 28 8.07 25.57 7.91
N SER A 29 9.08 26.43 8.04
CA SER A 29 9.47 27.39 7.02
C SER A 29 10.18 26.71 5.83
N ASP A 30 11.06 25.74 6.11
CA ASP A 30 11.75 24.97 5.07
C ASP A 30 10.75 24.16 4.22
N THR A 31 9.82 23.47 4.87
CA THR A 31 8.78 22.67 4.19
C THR A 31 7.86 23.54 3.33
N ALA A 32 7.44 24.70 3.83
CA ALA A 32 6.62 25.63 3.07
C ALA A 32 7.38 26.19 1.85
N SER A 33 8.67 26.52 2.01
CA SER A 33 9.51 27.04 0.94
C SER A 33 9.80 26.00 -0.16
N ALA A 34 10.05 24.75 0.23
CA ALA A 34 10.24 23.64 -0.69
C ALA A 34 8.95 23.30 -1.44
N GLY A 35 7.80 23.30 -0.76
CA GLY A 35 6.49 23.12 -1.38
C GLY A 35 6.16 24.24 -2.38
N LEU A 36 6.44 25.50 -2.05
CA LEU A 36 6.27 26.64 -2.96
C LEU A 36 7.19 26.54 -4.19
N ARG A 37 8.46 26.16 -4.00
CA ARG A 37 9.39 25.93 -5.12
C ARG A 37 8.97 24.77 -6.00
N GLN A 38 8.44 23.70 -5.43
CA GLN A 38 7.93 22.56 -6.18
C GLN A 38 6.71 22.92 -7.03
N ILE A 39 5.77 23.71 -6.48
CA ILE A 39 4.62 24.23 -7.25
C ILE A 39 5.09 25.11 -8.41
N TRP A 40 6.10 25.96 -8.17
CA TRP A 40 6.62 26.89 -9.17
C TRP A 40 7.46 26.22 -10.25
N THR A 41 8.30 25.25 -9.89
CA THR A 41 9.29 24.65 -10.79
C THR A 41 8.86 23.30 -11.37
N GLY A 42 7.79 22.70 -10.84
CA GLY A 42 7.26 21.40 -11.29
C GLY A 42 8.17 20.21 -11.01
N ARG A 43 9.24 20.38 -10.22
CA ARG A 43 10.20 19.32 -9.86
C ARG A 43 10.10 19.01 -8.37
N ASP A 44 10.10 17.72 -8.02
CA ASP A 44 10.19 17.27 -6.62
C ASP A 44 11.50 17.79 -5.99
N THR A 45 11.38 18.56 -4.91
CA THR A 45 12.53 19.06 -4.13
C THR A 45 12.54 18.41 -2.75
N ALA A 46 13.60 17.67 -2.44
CA ALA A 46 13.76 17.01 -1.15
C ALA A 46 13.92 18.04 -0.02
N THR A 47 13.26 17.81 1.12
CA THR A 47 13.38 18.65 2.32
C THR A 47 14.46 18.12 3.26
N LEU A 48 14.98 18.97 4.15
CA LEU A 48 15.97 18.57 5.17
C LEU A 48 15.45 17.47 6.12
N THR A 49 14.13 17.24 6.17
CA THR A 49 13.50 16.16 6.93
C THR A 49 13.93 14.77 6.45
N GLN A 50 14.25 14.63 5.16
CA GLN A 50 14.66 13.34 4.59
C GLN A 50 16.07 12.91 5.03
N HIS A 51 16.91 13.88 5.44
CA HIS A 51 18.21 13.63 6.09
C HIS A 51 18.11 13.50 7.64
N GLY A 52 16.94 13.75 8.23
CA GLY A 52 16.74 13.74 9.69
C GLY A 52 16.58 12.35 10.32
N THR A 53 16.22 11.33 9.53
CA THR A 53 16.09 9.94 10.00
C THR A 53 17.40 9.35 10.52
N THR A 54 18.53 9.76 9.92
CA THR A 54 19.88 9.33 10.31
C THR A 54 20.27 9.88 11.69
N LYS A 55 19.89 11.14 11.98
CA LYS A 55 20.20 11.77 13.28
C LYS A 55 19.31 11.31 14.43
N LEU A 56 18.08 10.85 14.15
CA LEU A 56 17.24 10.23 15.17
C LEU A 56 17.81 8.86 15.60
N ALA A 57 18.34 8.08 14.65
CA ALA A 57 19.03 6.82 14.93
C ALA A 57 20.33 7.04 15.74
N GLU A 58 21.11 8.09 15.41
CA GLU A 58 22.30 8.48 16.18
C GLU A 58 21.97 9.03 17.57
N ALA A 59 20.91 9.83 17.70
CA ALA A 59 20.46 10.39 18.98
C ALA A 59 19.93 9.32 19.95
N MET A 60 19.42 8.19 19.42
CA MET A 60 18.91 7.07 20.21
C MET A 60 19.99 6.08 20.67
N LYS A 61 21.26 6.23 20.26
CA LYS A 61 22.40 5.33 20.63
C LYS A 61 22.07 3.82 20.56
N ALA A 62 21.27 3.40 19.58
CA ALA A 62 20.98 1.98 19.40
C ALA A 62 22.27 1.26 18.94
N SER A 63 22.75 0.32 19.76
CA SER A 63 23.96 -0.44 19.44
C SER A 63 23.73 -1.38 18.23
N PRO A 64 24.78 -1.68 17.43
CA PRO A 64 24.66 -2.41 16.17
C PRO A 64 24.07 -3.83 16.27
N ASP A 65 24.01 -4.42 17.47
CA ASP A 65 23.59 -5.83 17.67
C ASP A 65 22.12 -6.03 18.01
N MET A 66 21.32 -4.96 18.07
CA MET A 66 19.87 -5.06 18.33
C MET A 66 19.05 -5.20 17.04
N ALA A 67 19.62 -5.81 16.01
CA ALA A 67 19.03 -5.91 14.67
C ALA A 67 18.31 -7.24 14.37
N ASN A 68 18.28 -8.21 15.29
CA ASN A 68 17.77 -9.55 14.94
C ASN A 68 16.55 -10.08 15.69
N ARG A 69 16.06 -9.47 16.77
CA ARG A 69 14.80 -9.88 17.43
C ARG A 69 14.17 -8.69 18.14
N ILE A 70 12.83 -8.59 18.06
CA ILE A 70 11.94 -7.59 18.69
C ILE A 70 11.78 -6.33 17.80
N GLY A 71 10.64 -6.02 17.17
CA GLY A 71 9.27 -6.43 17.50
C GLY A 71 8.72 -5.64 18.69
N LEU A 72 8.89 -4.32 18.73
CA LEU A 72 8.18 -3.46 19.70
C LEU A 72 7.52 -2.27 19.00
N SER A 73 6.20 -2.30 19.00
CA SER A 73 5.29 -1.20 18.71
C SER A 73 5.33 -0.17 19.83
N VAL A 74 5.58 1.10 19.49
CA VAL A 74 5.16 2.23 20.32
C VAL A 74 4.23 3.07 19.46
N ASP A 75 2.94 3.05 19.80
CA ASP A 75 1.93 3.95 19.25
C ASP A 75 2.29 5.39 19.61
N MET A 76 3.04 6.07 18.74
CA MET A 76 3.17 7.52 18.80
C MET A 76 2.18 8.14 17.83
N ILE A 77 1.04 8.54 18.41
CA ILE A 77 0.13 9.55 17.87
C ILE A 77 0.94 10.82 17.67
N VAL A 78 1.33 11.10 16.42
CA VAL A 78 1.79 12.42 16.02
C VAL A 78 0.58 13.15 15.41
N PRO A 79 0.17 14.32 15.95
CA PRO A 79 -0.92 15.08 15.38
C PRO A 79 -0.44 15.71 14.08
N PHE A 80 -0.72 15.04 12.95
CA PHE A 80 -0.45 15.55 11.62
C PHE A 80 -1.38 16.72 11.31
N GLY A 81 -0.81 17.92 11.30
CA GLY A 81 -1.44 19.10 10.73
C GLY A 81 -1.76 18.87 9.25
N PHE A 82 -3.00 19.23 8.88
CA PHE A 82 -3.63 19.11 7.57
C PHE A 82 -2.76 19.63 6.41
N ALA A 83 -2.45 18.74 5.44
CA ALA A 83 -2.48 18.99 3.97
C ALA A 83 -1.74 17.94 3.11
N GLY A 84 -1.04 16.95 3.69
CA GLY A 84 -0.26 15.94 2.94
C GLY A 84 -0.66 14.47 3.15
N SER A 85 -1.72 14.20 3.90
CA SER A 85 -1.90 12.94 4.64
C SER A 85 -2.43 11.73 3.84
N ILE A 86 -2.82 11.86 2.57
CA ILE A 86 -3.36 10.69 1.86
C ILE A 86 -2.26 9.74 1.36
N LYS A 87 -1.04 10.23 1.09
CA LYS A 87 0.06 9.37 0.59
C LYS A 87 1.01 8.86 1.67
N ALA A 88 1.20 9.60 2.77
CA ALA A 88 2.19 9.25 3.79
C ALA A 88 1.68 8.22 4.82
N ALA A 89 0.38 8.19 5.13
CA ALA A 89 -0.17 7.25 6.11
C ALA A 89 0.01 5.78 5.70
N ARG A 90 0.02 5.48 4.40
CA ARG A 90 0.30 4.13 3.88
C ARG A 90 1.76 3.72 3.93
N ALA A 91 2.70 4.66 4.01
CA ALA A 91 4.12 4.33 4.14
C ALA A 91 4.46 3.77 5.53
N ALA A 92 3.63 4.02 6.54
CA ALA A 92 3.88 3.62 7.93
C ALA A 92 3.29 2.25 8.31
N SER A 93 2.37 1.67 7.53
CA SER A 93 1.88 0.32 7.78
C SER A 93 2.84 -0.71 7.18
N VAL A 94 3.96 -0.97 7.87
CA VAL A 94 4.80 -2.14 7.58
C VAL A 94 4.00 -3.37 7.99
N SER A 95 3.21 -3.91 7.08
CA SER A 95 2.51 -5.16 7.34
C SER A 95 3.52 -6.29 7.38
N MET A 96 3.72 -6.88 8.56
CA MET A 96 4.54 -8.07 8.77
C MET A 96 4.01 -9.23 7.91
N GLY A 97 4.51 -9.35 6.68
CA GLY A 97 4.21 -10.45 5.77
C GLY A 97 2.86 -10.40 5.05
N ARG A 98 2.09 -9.29 5.13
CA ARG A 98 0.96 -9.09 4.20
C ARG A 98 1.40 -8.27 3.00
N ILE A 99 0.82 -8.61 1.86
CA ILE A 99 1.03 -7.92 0.60
C ILE A 99 0.42 -6.53 0.66
N ASN A 100 1.15 -5.53 0.16
CA ASN A 100 0.59 -4.21 -0.14
C ASN A 100 0.25 -4.17 -1.63
N LEU A 101 -1.04 -4.26 -1.96
CA LEU A 101 -1.50 -4.34 -3.34
C LEU A 101 -1.16 -3.08 -4.15
N GLU A 102 -1.09 -1.90 -3.52
CA GLU A 102 -0.74 -0.66 -4.21
C GLU A 102 0.64 -0.72 -4.86
N MET A 103 1.59 -1.44 -4.24
CA MET A 103 2.92 -1.63 -4.80
C MET A 103 2.92 -2.51 -6.05
N HIS A 104 1.84 -3.25 -6.30
CA HIS A 104 1.68 -4.08 -7.49
C HIS A 104 0.85 -3.40 -8.57
N GLU A 105 -0.02 -2.43 -8.26
CA GLU A 105 -0.90 -1.79 -9.23
C GLU A 105 -0.14 -0.91 -10.23
N ALA A 106 -0.58 -0.93 -11.49
CA ALA A 106 -0.09 -0.06 -12.53
C ALA A 106 -0.51 1.40 -12.25
N LYS A 107 0.41 2.34 -12.43
CA LYS A 107 0.13 3.78 -12.31
C LYS A 107 -0.80 4.31 -13.40
N THR A 108 -0.89 3.60 -14.53
CA THR A 108 -1.75 3.92 -15.66
C THR A 108 -2.38 2.65 -16.22
N LEU A 109 -3.55 2.77 -16.87
CA LEU A 109 -4.30 1.63 -17.41
C LEU A 109 -3.56 0.79 -18.46
N ARG A 110 -2.53 1.35 -19.10
CA ARG A 110 -1.72 0.69 -20.14
C ARG A 110 -0.25 0.51 -19.72
N GLY A 111 0.08 0.80 -18.47
CA GLY A 111 1.44 0.74 -17.94
C GLY A 111 1.84 -0.64 -17.43
N VAL A 112 3.11 -0.77 -17.09
CA VAL A 112 3.63 -1.91 -16.31
C VAL A 112 3.01 -1.86 -14.91
N GLY A 113 2.67 -3.04 -14.37
CA GLY A 113 1.96 -3.23 -13.12
C GLY A 113 0.65 -4.00 -13.29
N GLY A 114 -0.01 -4.25 -12.17
CA GLY A 114 -1.25 -5.00 -12.06
C GLY A 114 -2.49 -4.12 -12.05
N HIS A 115 -3.65 -4.75 -11.88
CA HIS A 115 -4.94 -4.06 -11.88
C HIS A 115 -5.97 -4.70 -10.91
N THR A 116 -5.48 -5.37 -9.86
CA THR A 116 -6.31 -6.03 -8.85
C THR A 116 -7.19 -5.04 -8.13
N MET A 117 -6.60 -3.97 -7.59
CA MET A 117 -7.36 -2.95 -6.86
C MET A 117 -8.40 -2.31 -7.77
N LEU A 118 -8.00 -1.95 -8.99
CA LEU A 118 -8.87 -1.27 -9.94
C LEU A 118 -10.05 -2.13 -10.41
N LYS A 119 -9.87 -3.43 -10.61
CA LYS A 119 -10.89 -4.27 -11.24
C LYS A 119 -11.62 -5.20 -10.27
N HIS A 120 -11.03 -5.49 -9.12
CA HIS A 120 -11.43 -6.64 -8.30
C HIS A 120 -11.53 -6.34 -6.81
N VAL A 121 -11.37 -5.09 -6.36
CA VAL A 121 -11.52 -4.73 -4.94
C VAL A 121 -12.65 -3.71 -4.77
N GLY A 122 -13.59 -3.99 -3.85
CA GLY A 122 -14.67 -3.08 -3.45
C GLY A 122 -15.63 -2.67 -4.57
N ARG A 123 -15.83 -3.52 -5.59
CA ARG A 123 -16.69 -3.20 -6.73
C ARG A 123 -18.16 -3.43 -6.39
N THR A 124 -19.00 -2.41 -6.55
CA THR A 124 -20.45 -2.58 -6.33
C THR A 124 -21.07 -3.50 -7.37
N GLU A 125 -22.24 -4.07 -7.08
CA GLU A 125 -22.99 -4.90 -8.03
C GLU A 125 -23.24 -4.17 -9.36
N ALA A 126 -23.62 -2.89 -9.31
CA ALA A 126 -23.81 -2.06 -10.50
C ALA A 126 -22.52 -1.92 -11.34
N GLN A 127 -21.36 -1.76 -10.68
CA GLN A 127 -20.06 -1.71 -11.38
C GLN A 127 -19.68 -3.06 -11.99
N LEU A 128 -20.04 -4.17 -11.35
CA LEU A 128 -19.83 -5.52 -11.89
C LEU A 128 -20.74 -5.76 -13.11
N TRP A 129 -21.99 -5.33 -13.07
CA TRP A 129 -22.89 -5.35 -14.23
C TRP A 129 -22.34 -4.56 -15.41
N GLU A 130 -21.90 -3.32 -15.16
CA GLU A 130 -21.33 -2.49 -16.22
C GLU A 130 -20.06 -3.14 -16.81
N ARG A 131 -19.22 -3.75 -15.97
CA ARG A 131 -18.07 -4.50 -16.45
C ARG A 131 -18.48 -5.70 -17.31
N LEU A 132 -19.51 -6.47 -16.93
CA LEU A 132 -20.03 -7.56 -17.77
C LEU A 132 -20.55 -7.02 -19.10
N ARG A 133 -21.19 -5.86 -19.12
CA ARG A 133 -21.66 -5.23 -20.36
C ARG A 133 -20.50 -4.85 -21.28
N LEU A 134 -19.43 -4.27 -20.72
CA LEU A 134 -18.25 -3.80 -21.44
C LEU A 134 -17.28 -4.93 -21.85
N GLU A 135 -17.25 -6.03 -21.09
CA GLU A 135 -16.36 -7.18 -21.31
C GLU A 135 -17.21 -8.41 -21.72
N PRO A 136 -17.75 -8.47 -22.96
CA PRO A 136 -18.76 -9.46 -23.36
C PRO A 136 -18.28 -10.91 -23.34
N LYS A 137 -16.96 -11.14 -23.40
CA LYS A 137 -16.36 -12.47 -23.34
C LYS A 137 -16.29 -13.06 -21.92
N ARG A 138 -16.66 -12.29 -20.87
CA ARG A 138 -16.64 -12.76 -19.49
C ARG A 138 -18.00 -13.28 -19.07
N GLU A 139 -18.02 -14.50 -18.55
CA GLU A 139 -19.21 -15.11 -17.94
C GLU A 139 -19.38 -14.71 -16.47
N VAL A 140 -18.26 -14.48 -15.78
CA VAL A 140 -18.23 -14.11 -14.36
C VAL A 140 -17.28 -12.95 -14.16
N VAL A 141 -17.70 -11.99 -13.33
CA VAL A 141 -16.85 -10.94 -12.78
C VAL A 141 -16.97 -10.97 -11.27
N SER A 142 -15.90 -10.61 -10.57
CA SER A 142 -15.86 -10.74 -9.12
C SER A 142 -15.16 -9.57 -8.46
N SER A 143 -15.44 -9.42 -7.17
CA SER A 143 -14.75 -8.49 -6.30
C SER A 143 -14.49 -9.10 -4.93
N PHE A 144 -13.30 -8.86 -4.39
CA PHE A 144 -13.05 -8.88 -2.96
C PHE A 144 -13.93 -7.82 -2.28
N VAL A 145 -14.36 -8.08 -1.04
CA VAL A 145 -15.23 -7.13 -0.32
C VAL A 145 -14.55 -5.78 -0.09
N ASN A 146 -13.26 -5.78 0.24
CA ASN A 146 -12.45 -4.59 0.49
C ASN A 146 -10.94 -4.91 0.35
N ILE A 147 -10.10 -3.89 0.50
CA ILE A 147 -8.65 -4.01 0.31
C ILE A 147 -8.02 -4.92 1.36
N GLU A 148 -8.48 -4.84 2.61
CA GLU A 148 -7.97 -5.61 3.73
C GLU A 148 -8.18 -7.11 3.51
N ARG A 149 -9.38 -7.50 3.05
CA ARG A 149 -9.71 -8.89 2.72
C ARG A 149 -8.98 -9.38 1.48
N ALA A 150 -8.80 -8.51 0.47
CA ALA A 150 -8.02 -8.84 -0.72
C ALA A 150 -6.56 -9.15 -0.35
N GLU A 151 -5.89 -8.23 0.35
CA GLU A 151 -4.50 -8.39 0.76
C GLU A 151 -4.31 -9.59 1.67
N TRP A 152 -5.21 -9.83 2.63
CA TRP A 152 -5.17 -11.02 3.47
C TRP A 152 -5.29 -12.31 2.63
N ALA A 153 -6.34 -12.43 1.80
CA ALA A 153 -6.58 -13.65 1.04
C ALA A 153 -5.46 -13.95 0.03
N ILE A 154 -4.94 -12.92 -0.65
CA ILE A 154 -3.80 -13.05 -1.55
C ILE A 154 -2.53 -13.46 -0.78
N SER A 155 -2.31 -12.91 0.42
CA SER A 155 -1.17 -13.31 1.27
C SER A 155 -1.26 -14.79 1.66
N GLU A 156 -2.47 -15.31 1.94
CA GLU A 156 -2.68 -16.75 2.17
C GLU A 156 -2.30 -17.57 0.95
N VAL A 157 -2.80 -17.23 -0.25
CA VAL A 157 -2.47 -17.93 -1.50
C VAL A 157 -0.96 -17.96 -1.73
N MET A 158 -0.31 -16.82 -1.59
CA MET A 158 1.14 -16.67 -1.81
C MET A 158 1.96 -17.47 -0.80
N ARG A 159 1.53 -17.54 0.46
CA ARG A 159 2.22 -18.30 1.51
C ARG A 159 2.12 -19.80 1.26
N SER A 160 0.92 -20.31 0.96
CA SER A 160 0.69 -21.72 0.65
C SER A 160 1.44 -22.17 -0.61
N ASN A 161 1.67 -21.25 -1.55
CA ASN A 161 2.34 -21.54 -2.83
C ASN A 161 3.82 -21.12 -2.87
N LYS A 162 4.45 -20.81 -1.72
CA LYS A 162 5.84 -20.30 -1.64
C LYS A 162 6.83 -21.13 -2.46
N THR A 163 6.82 -22.45 -2.31
CA THR A 163 7.75 -23.36 -3.03
C THR A 163 7.52 -23.32 -4.53
N ARG A 164 6.26 -23.28 -4.98
CA ARG A 164 5.90 -23.20 -6.40
C ARG A 164 6.34 -21.88 -7.02
N ILE A 165 6.19 -20.76 -6.31
CA ILE A 165 6.68 -19.45 -6.74
C ILE A 165 8.21 -19.44 -6.85
N GLN A 166 8.91 -20.02 -5.87
CA GLN A 166 10.38 -20.12 -5.91
C GLN A 166 10.87 -20.97 -7.09
N ALA A 167 10.20 -22.08 -7.38
CA ALA A 167 10.53 -22.91 -8.55
C ALA A 167 10.27 -22.14 -9.86
N TRP A 168 9.12 -21.49 -9.98
CA TRP A 168 8.77 -20.70 -11.17
C TRP A 168 9.76 -19.57 -11.43
N THR A 169 10.15 -18.79 -10.41
CA THR A 169 11.10 -17.67 -10.57
C THR A 169 12.49 -18.10 -11.03
N ARG A 170 12.91 -19.34 -10.74
CA ARG A 170 14.20 -19.93 -11.19
C ARG A 170 14.11 -20.66 -12.53
N SER A 171 12.90 -20.87 -13.04
CA SER A 171 12.66 -21.61 -14.28
C SER A 171 13.00 -20.80 -15.54
N SER A 172 13.25 -21.49 -16.65
CA SER A 172 13.38 -20.88 -17.98
C SER A 172 12.05 -20.32 -18.51
N ILE A 173 10.92 -20.85 -18.04
CA ILE A 173 9.56 -20.46 -18.43
C ILE A 173 8.97 -19.34 -17.58
N ARG A 174 9.76 -18.69 -16.71
CA ARG A 174 9.29 -17.61 -15.82
C ARG A 174 8.63 -16.42 -16.53
N HIS A 175 8.89 -16.25 -17.82
CA HIS A 175 8.25 -15.22 -18.66
C HIS A 175 6.75 -15.49 -18.87
N ILE A 176 6.29 -16.72 -18.68
CA ILE A 176 4.88 -17.09 -18.70
C ILE A 176 4.28 -16.76 -17.32
N PRO A 177 3.15 -16.04 -17.24
CA PRO A 177 2.48 -15.76 -15.97
C PRO A 177 2.16 -17.03 -15.18
N LEU A 178 2.28 -16.94 -13.86
CA LEU A 178 1.97 -18.05 -12.94
C LEU A 178 0.61 -17.84 -12.29
N ASP A 179 -0.30 -18.77 -12.54
CA ASP A 179 -1.62 -18.83 -11.90
C ASP A 179 -1.57 -19.70 -10.64
N LEU A 180 -1.90 -19.08 -9.51
CA LEU A 180 -2.05 -19.71 -8.21
C LEU A 180 -3.52 -19.70 -7.83
N VAL A 181 -4.03 -20.84 -7.36
CA VAL A 181 -5.45 -21.00 -7.04
C VAL A 181 -5.58 -21.66 -5.69
N GLU A 182 -6.33 -21.05 -4.79
CA GLU A 182 -6.62 -21.60 -3.46
C GLU A 182 -8.05 -21.29 -3.03
N THR A 183 -8.64 -22.16 -2.23
CA THR A 183 -9.91 -21.88 -1.55
C THR A 183 -9.61 -21.37 -0.15
N ILE A 184 -9.99 -20.11 0.12
CA ILE A 184 -9.76 -19.48 1.42
C ILE A 184 -11.05 -19.56 2.23
N PRO A 185 -11.05 -20.05 3.48
CA PRO A 185 -12.26 -20.12 4.28
C PRO A 185 -12.80 -18.72 4.64
N GLY A 186 -14.13 -18.61 4.73
CA GLY A 186 -14.83 -17.39 5.13
C GLY A 186 -15.33 -16.54 3.96
N GLU A 187 -15.88 -15.38 4.30
CA GLU A 187 -16.45 -14.43 3.33
C GLU A 187 -15.35 -13.54 2.75
N ILE A 188 -14.86 -13.91 1.57
CA ILE A 188 -13.74 -13.22 0.89
C ILE A 188 -14.25 -12.13 -0.04
N GLY A 189 -15.34 -12.41 -0.73
CA GLY A 189 -15.95 -11.53 -1.70
C GLY A 189 -17.08 -12.21 -2.43
N TYR A 190 -17.38 -11.70 -3.60
CA TYR A 190 -18.55 -12.08 -4.36
C TYR A 190 -18.29 -12.02 -5.85
N GLY A 191 -19.11 -12.72 -6.62
CA GLY A 191 -19.11 -12.66 -8.06
C GLY A 191 -20.51 -12.60 -8.64
N LEU A 192 -20.61 -11.95 -9.78
CA LEU A 192 -21.81 -11.82 -10.58
C LEU A 192 -21.66 -12.69 -11.83
N THR A 193 -22.59 -13.63 -12.01
CA THR A 193 -22.63 -14.51 -13.19
C THR A 193 -23.60 -13.95 -14.21
N ARG A 194 -23.17 -13.77 -15.47
CA ARG A 194 -23.99 -13.20 -16.55
C ARG A 194 -25.32 -13.94 -16.74
N GLN A 195 -25.27 -15.27 -16.80
CA GLN A 195 -26.44 -16.10 -17.10
C GLN A 195 -27.55 -15.98 -16.05
N THR A 196 -27.18 -15.88 -14.77
CA THR A 196 -28.15 -15.85 -13.67
C THR A 196 -28.46 -14.43 -13.21
N GLY A 197 -27.57 -13.47 -13.48
CA GLY A 197 -27.62 -12.13 -12.92
C GLY A 197 -27.52 -12.08 -11.39
N LYS A 198 -27.14 -13.19 -10.74
CA LYS A 198 -27.10 -13.29 -9.28
C LYS A 198 -25.72 -12.98 -8.74
N LEU A 199 -25.67 -12.13 -7.73
CA LEU A 199 -24.50 -11.93 -6.89
C LEU A 199 -24.37 -13.12 -5.93
N THR A 200 -23.23 -13.80 -5.92
CA THR A 200 -22.99 -14.99 -5.09
C THR A 200 -21.69 -14.82 -4.32
N SER A 201 -21.68 -15.19 -3.04
CA SER A 201 -20.46 -15.23 -2.23
C SER A 201 -19.44 -16.20 -2.84
N MET A 202 -18.17 -15.79 -2.91
CA MET A 202 -17.09 -16.56 -3.51
C MET A 202 -15.85 -16.50 -2.63
N ASN A 203 -15.14 -17.63 -2.56
CA ASN A 203 -13.98 -17.78 -1.69
C ASN A 203 -12.80 -18.53 -2.35
N ARG A 204 -12.94 -18.91 -3.62
CA ARG A 204 -11.86 -19.47 -4.42
C ARG A 204 -11.08 -18.34 -5.09
N VAL A 205 -9.86 -18.10 -4.64
CA VAL A 205 -8.99 -16.99 -5.03
C VAL A 205 -8.02 -17.45 -6.11
N VAL A 206 -7.91 -16.65 -7.18
CA VAL A 206 -6.88 -16.79 -8.21
C VAL A 206 -5.93 -15.61 -8.09
N VAL A 207 -4.63 -15.88 -8.03
CA VAL A 207 -3.56 -14.87 -8.06
C VAL A 207 -2.68 -15.16 -9.28
N VAL A 208 -2.53 -14.16 -10.14
CA VAL A 208 -1.70 -14.24 -11.35
C VAL A 208 -0.44 -13.41 -11.13
N LEU A 209 0.72 -14.05 -11.19
CA LEU A 209 2.02 -13.39 -11.08
C LEU A 209 2.65 -13.20 -12.45
N LYS A 210 3.30 -12.06 -12.67
CA LYS A 210 4.08 -11.78 -13.88
C LYS A 210 5.53 -11.48 -13.53
N TYR A 211 6.47 -12.16 -14.19
CA TYR A 211 7.90 -11.94 -13.99
C TYR A 211 8.39 -10.78 -14.84
N GLU A 212 8.39 -9.60 -14.23
CA GLU A 212 8.91 -8.36 -14.80
C GLU A 212 9.18 -7.41 -13.62
N THR A 213 10.30 -6.68 -13.69
CA THR A 213 10.67 -5.79 -12.59
C THR A 213 9.70 -4.63 -12.47
N TYR A 214 9.07 -4.49 -11.30
CA TYR A 214 8.15 -3.39 -11.01
C TYR A 214 8.25 -2.98 -9.55
N ASN A 215 8.37 -1.66 -9.28
CA ASN A 215 8.53 -1.10 -7.94
C ASN A 215 9.59 -1.81 -7.07
N GLY A 216 10.73 -2.18 -7.66
CA GLY A 216 11.83 -2.86 -6.96
C GLY A 216 11.62 -4.37 -6.73
N MET A 217 10.50 -4.94 -7.16
CA MET A 217 10.23 -6.38 -7.08
C MET A 217 10.58 -7.07 -8.41
N PRO A 218 11.13 -8.30 -8.40
CA PRO A 218 11.45 -9.04 -9.62
C PRO A 218 10.22 -9.57 -10.37
N TYR A 219 9.08 -9.65 -9.68
CA TYR A 219 7.77 -9.99 -10.23
C TYR A 219 6.70 -9.25 -9.42
N TYR A 220 5.51 -9.11 -9.99
CA TYR A 220 4.38 -8.45 -9.32
C TYR A 220 3.08 -9.23 -9.55
N ILE A 221 2.06 -8.93 -8.75
CA ILE A 221 0.70 -9.46 -8.93
C ILE A 221 0.07 -8.72 -10.09
N LEU A 222 -0.08 -9.39 -11.22
CA LEU A 222 -0.73 -8.84 -12.41
C LEU A 222 -2.21 -8.61 -12.16
N THR A 223 -2.87 -9.60 -11.56
CA THR A 223 -4.25 -9.49 -11.11
C THR A 223 -4.53 -10.56 -10.06
N ALA A 224 -5.49 -10.30 -9.20
CA ALA A 224 -6.12 -11.33 -8.38
C ALA A 224 -7.65 -11.16 -8.43
N TYR A 225 -8.37 -12.27 -8.41
CA TYR A 225 -9.83 -12.27 -8.49
C TYR A 225 -10.41 -13.55 -7.86
N LEU A 226 -11.74 -13.59 -7.76
CA LEU A 226 -12.48 -14.74 -7.25
C LEU A 226 -13.09 -15.49 -8.41
N GLN A 227 -13.07 -16.81 -8.33
CA GLN A 227 -13.72 -17.68 -9.30
C GLN A 227 -14.73 -18.58 -8.61
N ARG A 228 -15.58 -19.21 -9.43
CA ARG A 228 -16.51 -20.21 -8.94
C ARG A 228 -15.74 -21.45 -8.44
N GLY A 229 -16.19 -21.99 -7.32
CA GLY A 229 -15.68 -23.24 -6.73
C GLY A 229 -15.85 -24.42 -7.67
#